data_AF-A0A3N0A3V1-F1
#
_entry.id   AF-A0A3N0A3V1-F1
#
_cell.length_a   1.000
_cell.length_b   1.000
_cell.length_c   1.000
_cell.angle_alpha   90.00
_cell.angle_beta   90.00
_cell.angle_gamma   90.00
#
_symmetry.space_group_name_H-M   'P 1'
#
loop_
_entity.id
_entity.type
_entity.pdbx_description
1 polymer ?
#
loop_
_entity_poly.entity_id
_entity_poly.type
_entity_poly.pdbx_seq_one_letter_code
_entity_poly.pdbx_strand_id
1 'polypeptide(L)'
;MDLSSSKKPTDAEDILTEFDSDSEPEQTQESEYKPAETRPEPEPTEPTEPTEPAEPAEPAEPQSEEMNPEHGVVFIGSKPVTVYAVETMTKLSTSSMVTLKARGKKIAQAVDVSQMILKRMGSAGCVISDVRISSETLLSDDDKQRKVSLMEIDISKD
;
A
#
# COMPACT_ATOMS: atom_id res chain seq x y z
N MET A 1 10.21 -4.59 69.98
CA MET A 1 10.51 -3.18 69.71
C MET A 1 10.94 -3.10 68.26
N ASP A 2 10.19 -2.30 67.51
CA ASP A 2 10.18 -2.14 66.06
C ASP A 2 11.42 -1.39 65.53
N LEU A 3 11.46 -1.22 64.20
CA LEU A 3 12.20 -0.26 63.35
C LEU A 3 13.22 -0.92 62.40
N SER A 4 12.77 -1.38 61.22
CA SER A 4 12.43 -0.60 60.01
C SER A 4 13.64 -0.45 59.07
N SER A 5 13.80 -1.43 58.19
CA SER A 5 14.58 -1.28 56.96
C SER A 5 13.72 -0.58 55.92
N SER A 6 13.85 0.73 55.78
CA SER A 6 13.21 1.49 54.71
C SER A 6 13.86 1.15 53.36
N LYS A 7 13.36 0.11 52.68
CA LYS A 7 13.69 -0.18 51.29
C LYS A 7 12.89 0.78 50.43
N LYS A 8 13.55 1.82 49.91
CA LYS A 8 12.94 2.75 48.95
C LYS A 8 12.54 1.98 47.70
N PRO A 9 11.32 2.15 47.17
CA PRO A 9 10.96 1.59 45.88
C PRO A 9 11.87 2.19 44.81
N THR A 10 12.40 1.32 43.96
CA THR A 10 13.14 1.74 42.77
C THR A 10 12.15 2.20 41.71
N ASP A 11 12.52 3.22 40.94
CA ASP A 11 11.77 3.84 39.82
C ASP A 11 11.05 2.82 38.89
N ALA A 12 11.61 1.61 38.75
CA ALA A 12 11.02 0.52 37.97
C ALA A 12 9.77 -0.15 38.60
N GLU A 13 9.62 -0.12 39.93
CA GLU A 13 8.46 -0.75 40.61
C GLU A 13 7.22 0.15 40.59
N ASP A 14 7.41 1.48 40.56
CA ASP A 14 6.33 2.47 40.49
C ASP A 14 5.62 2.42 39.13
N ILE A 15 6.40 2.30 38.04
CA ILE A 15 5.88 2.21 36.66
C ILE A 15 5.03 0.95 36.44
N LEU A 16 5.37 -0.16 37.12
CA LEU A 16 4.61 -1.40 37.02
C LEU A 16 3.32 -1.37 37.83
N THR A 17 3.22 -0.52 38.85
CA THR A 17 1.98 -0.40 39.63
C THR A 17 0.94 0.48 38.94
N GLU A 18 1.34 1.43 38.09
CA GLU A 18 0.40 2.26 37.31
C GLU A 18 -0.33 1.50 36.19
N PHE A 19 0.22 0.38 35.69
CA PHE A 19 -0.37 -0.34 34.56
C PHE A 19 -1.41 -1.41 34.93
N ASP A 20 -1.49 -1.78 36.22
CA ASP A 20 -2.35 -2.88 36.69
C ASP A 20 -3.66 -2.40 37.37
N SER A 21 -3.89 -1.08 37.44
CA SER A 21 -4.99 -0.50 38.25
C SER A 21 -6.13 0.16 37.47
N ASP A 22 -6.31 -0.11 36.18
CA ASP A 22 -7.54 0.34 35.50
C ASP A 22 -8.15 -0.72 34.57
N SER A 23 -9.27 -1.24 35.06
CA SER A 23 -10.42 -1.74 34.29
C SER A 23 -10.43 -3.22 33.85
N GLU A 24 -11.09 -4.01 34.70
CA GLU A 24 -11.82 -5.25 34.37
C GLU A 24 -12.96 -5.02 33.33
N PRO A 25 -13.52 -6.08 32.74
CA PRO A 25 -14.12 -6.06 31.40
C PRO A 25 -15.63 -5.82 31.41
N GLU A 26 -16.13 -4.99 30.49
CA GLU A 26 -17.56 -5.00 30.11
C GLU A 26 -17.77 -5.72 28.78
N GLN A 27 -18.47 -6.86 28.87
CA GLN A 27 -19.27 -7.42 27.79
C GLN A 27 -20.36 -6.41 27.39
N THR A 28 -20.54 -6.13 26.09
CA THR A 28 -21.86 -6.23 25.45
C THR A 28 -21.84 -5.97 23.94
N GLN A 29 -22.66 -6.76 23.26
CA GLN A 29 -23.40 -6.46 22.03
C GLN A 29 -22.67 -6.61 20.68
N GLU A 30 -22.73 -7.86 20.23
CA GLU A 30 -22.94 -8.27 18.84
C GLU A 30 -24.02 -7.38 18.18
N SER A 31 -23.61 -6.48 17.29
CA SER A 31 -24.54 -5.72 16.45
C SER A 31 -24.84 -6.52 15.19
N GLU A 32 -26.00 -7.15 15.21
CA GLU A 32 -26.70 -7.79 14.10
C GLU A 32 -26.81 -6.82 12.89
N TYR A 33 -26.08 -7.10 11.81
CA TYR A 33 -26.23 -6.37 10.55
C TYR A 33 -27.49 -6.86 9.83
N LYS A 34 -28.57 -6.09 9.95
CA LYS A 34 -29.80 -6.28 9.18
C LYS A 34 -29.65 -5.62 7.78
N PRO A 35 -29.92 -6.33 6.68
CA PRO A 35 -29.92 -5.71 5.35
C PRO A 35 -31.14 -4.80 5.21
N ALA A 36 -30.92 -3.54 4.84
CA ALA A 36 -32.00 -2.62 4.45
C ALA A 36 -32.22 -2.73 2.93
N GLU A 37 -33.38 -3.26 2.56
CA GLU A 37 -33.92 -3.27 1.20
C GLU A 37 -34.73 -1.98 0.94
N THR A 38 -34.47 -1.37 -0.23
CA THR A 38 -35.45 -0.79 -1.17
C THR A 38 -35.72 0.74 -1.22
N ARG A 39 -35.19 1.32 -2.33
CA ARG A 39 -35.70 2.39 -3.27
C ARG A 39 -35.76 3.87 -2.86
N PRO A 40 -35.78 4.82 -3.83
CA PRO A 40 -35.78 4.66 -5.31
C PRO A 40 -34.69 5.44 -6.08
N GLU A 41 -34.49 4.93 -7.29
CA GLU A 41 -33.87 5.48 -8.50
C GLU A 41 -34.42 6.87 -8.90
N PRO A 42 -33.58 7.85 -9.28
CA PRO A 42 -33.98 8.96 -10.13
C PRO A 42 -33.66 8.66 -11.60
N GLU A 43 -34.67 8.92 -12.43
CA GLU A 43 -34.76 8.68 -13.88
C GLU A 43 -33.69 9.42 -14.73
N PRO A 44 -33.43 8.94 -15.96
CA PRO A 44 -32.43 9.49 -16.87
C PRO A 44 -32.93 10.74 -17.60
N THR A 45 -32.08 11.75 -17.71
CA THR A 45 -32.28 12.91 -18.59
C THR A 45 -31.13 12.99 -19.59
N GLU A 46 -31.39 12.52 -20.82
CA GLU A 46 -30.81 13.09 -22.06
C GLU A 46 -31.68 14.32 -22.45
N PRO A 47 -31.30 15.26 -23.35
CA PRO A 47 -30.26 15.17 -24.40
C PRO A 47 -29.41 16.46 -24.61
N THR A 48 -28.23 16.34 -25.24
CA THR A 48 -27.77 17.28 -26.29
C THR A 48 -26.45 16.82 -26.94
N GLU A 49 -26.54 16.30 -28.16
CA GLU A 49 -25.54 16.51 -29.24
C GLU A 49 -25.93 17.79 -30.02
N PRO A 50 -25.12 18.34 -30.95
CA PRO A 50 -23.76 17.96 -31.41
C PRO A 50 -22.79 19.17 -31.42
N THR A 51 -21.48 18.94 -31.65
CA THR A 51 -20.63 19.70 -32.62
C THR A 51 -19.19 19.16 -32.55
N GLU A 52 -18.83 18.33 -33.54
CA GLU A 52 -17.47 18.25 -34.12
C GLU A 52 -17.37 19.31 -35.23
N PRO A 53 -16.19 19.92 -35.50
CA PRO A 53 -15.19 19.26 -36.35
C PRO A 53 -13.71 19.40 -35.93
N ALA A 54 -12.96 18.38 -36.36
CA ALA A 54 -11.53 18.11 -36.23
C ALA A 54 -10.54 19.20 -36.66
N GLU A 55 -9.32 19.18 -36.08
CA GLU A 55 -8.03 19.02 -36.79
C GLU A 55 -6.86 18.81 -35.78
N PRO A 56 -5.69 18.25 -36.21
CA PRO A 56 -4.95 17.24 -35.46
C PRO A 56 -3.67 17.76 -34.80
N ALA A 57 -3.32 17.18 -33.64
CA ALA A 57 -1.99 17.30 -33.07
C ALA A 57 -1.55 15.96 -32.45
N GLU A 58 -0.67 15.25 -33.16
CA GLU A 58 0.27 14.28 -32.56
C GLU A 58 1.18 15.04 -31.56
N PRO A 59 1.54 14.47 -30.38
CA PRO A 59 2.45 13.32 -30.36
C PRO A 59 2.29 12.33 -29.18
N ALA A 60 3.00 11.21 -29.33
CA ALA A 60 3.40 10.23 -28.33
C ALA A 60 2.32 9.22 -27.92
N GLU A 61 2.34 8.10 -28.65
CA GLU A 61 1.89 6.79 -28.17
C GLU A 61 2.47 6.54 -26.77
N PRO A 62 1.65 6.32 -25.72
CA PRO A 62 2.15 5.61 -24.56
C PRO A 62 2.40 4.19 -25.06
N GLN A 63 3.67 3.82 -25.19
CA GLN A 63 4.06 2.44 -25.46
C GLN A 63 3.36 1.57 -24.42
N SER A 64 2.33 0.87 -24.87
CA SER A 64 1.68 -0.18 -24.10
C SER A 64 2.78 -1.17 -23.75
N GLU A 65 3.19 -1.16 -22.48
CA GLU A 65 4.04 -2.21 -21.93
C GLU A 65 3.37 -3.53 -22.30
N GLU A 66 4.04 -4.33 -23.12
CA GLU A 66 3.59 -5.66 -23.50
C GLU A 66 3.19 -6.39 -22.21
N MET A 67 1.90 -6.67 -22.07
CA MET A 67 1.39 -7.49 -20.99
C MET A 67 1.76 -8.93 -21.32
N ASN A 68 3.03 -9.26 -21.11
CA ASN A 68 3.48 -10.63 -21.09
C ASN A 68 2.69 -11.34 -19.96
N PRO A 69 1.90 -12.39 -20.23
CA PRO A 69 1.10 -13.08 -19.21
C PRO A 69 1.94 -13.64 -18.05
N GLU A 70 3.26 -13.65 -18.20
CA GLU A 70 4.25 -14.12 -17.24
C GLU A 70 4.71 -13.02 -16.25
N HIS A 71 4.28 -11.77 -16.44
CA HIS A 71 4.72 -10.60 -15.68
C HIS A 71 3.63 -10.05 -14.76
N GLY A 72 3.90 -10.00 -13.45
CA GLY A 72 3.02 -9.42 -12.44
C GLY A 72 3.40 -7.97 -12.09
N VAL A 73 2.43 -7.19 -11.62
CA VAL A 73 2.68 -5.83 -11.12
C VAL A 73 2.02 -5.64 -9.75
N VAL A 74 2.74 -4.99 -8.84
CA VAL A 74 2.25 -4.61 -7.50
C VAL A 74 2.47 -3.11 -7.30
N PHE A 75 1.39 -2.38 -7.02
CA PHE A 75 1.46 -0.94 -6.76
C PHE A 75 1.64 -0.64 -5.27
N ILE A 76 2.72 0.08 -4.93
CA ILE A 76 3.04 0.43 -3.54
C ILE A 76 2.36 1.74 -3.14
N GLY A 77 1.55 1.65 -2.10
CA GLY A 77 0.71 2.71 -1.55
C GLY A 77 0.81 2.78 -0.04
N SER A 78 -0.32 2.86 0.66
CA SER A 78 -0.35 3.10 2.11
C SER A 78 -0.48 1.85 2.98
N LYS A 79 -0.59 0.65 2.41
CA LYS A 79 -0.60 -0.58 3.20
C LYS A 79 0.76 -0.79 3.90
N PRO A 80 0.85 -1.54 5.01
CA PRO A 80 2.13 -1.86 5.64
C PRO A 80 3.07 -2.65 4.72
N VAL A 81 4.39 -2.52 4.91
CA VAL A 81 5.45 -3.19 4.12
C VAL A 81 5.23 -4.71 4.04
N THR A 82 4.86 -5.34 5.16
CA THR A 82 4.59 -6.79 5.24
C THR A 82 3.49 -7.24 4.28
N VAL A 83 2.43 -6.44 4.11
CA VAL A 83 1.30 -6.79 3.23
C VAL A 83 1.77 -6.84 1.78
N TYR A 84 2.54 -5.84 1.35
CA TYR A 84 3.09 -5.81 -0.01
C TYR A 84 4.04 -6.96 -0.29
N ALA A 85 4.85 -7.39 0.68
CA ALA A 85 5.73 -8.54 0.48
C ALA A 85 4.95 -9.86 0.29
N VAL A 86 3.87 -10.06 1.05
CA VAL A 86 3.01 -11.24 0.89
C VAL A 86 2.29 -11.21 -0.47
N GLU A 87 1.76 -10.05 -0.87
CA GLU A 87 1.13 -9.86 -2.19
C GLU A 87 2.12 -10.16 -3.32
N THR A 88 3.36 -9.66 -3.21
CA THR A 88 4.42 -9.89 -4.20
C THR A 88 4.79 -11.37 -4.31
N MET A 89 4.90 -12.08 -3.18
CA MET A 89 5.24 -13.51 -3.19
C MET A 89 4.12 -14.37 -3.76
N THR A 90 2.88 -14.04 -3.42
CA THR A 90 1.70 -14.69 -4.02
C THR A 90 1.69 -14.48 -5.53
N LYS A 91 2.01 -13.27 -5.98
CA LYS A 91 2.09 -12.95 -7.40
C LYS A 91 3.24 -13.68 -8.11
N LEU A 92 4.42 -13.77 -7.49
CA LEU A 92 5.57 -14.56 -7.97
C LEU A 92 5.31 -16.08 -8.00
N SER A 93 4.25 -16.55 -7.34
CA SER A 93 3.85 -17.97 -7.41
C SER A 93 3.10 -18.27 -8.72
N THR A 94 2.55 -17.25 -9.38
CA THR A 94 1.82 -17.35 -10.65
C THR A 94 2.53 -16.68 -11.83
N SER A 95 3.51 -15.81 -11.56
CA SER A 95 4.26 -15.01 -12.54
C SER A 95 5.76 -15.23 -12.32
N SER A 96 6.53 -15.35 -13.40
CA SER A 96 7.99 -15.57 -13.32
C SER A 96 8.74 -14.32 -12.84
N MET A 97 8.15 -13.15 -13.04
CA MET A 97 8.67 -11.86 -12.65
C MET A 97 7.54 -10.96 -12.12
N VAL A 98 7.86 -10.12 -11.13
CA VAL A 98 6.94 -9.12 -10.58
C VAL A 98 7.64 -7.76 -10.49
N THR A 99 6.99 -6.72 -11.02
CA THR A 99 7.41 -5.33 -10.84
C THR A 99 6.70 -4.67 -9.65
N LEU A 100 7.46 -4.10 -8.73
CA LEU A 100 6.96 -3.15 -7.73
C LEU A 100 6.95 -1.75 -8.33
N LYS A 101 5.78 -1.15 -8.54
CA LYS A 101 5.65 0.24 -9.02
C LYS A 101 5.29 1.17 -7.88
N ALA A 102 6.05 2.26 -7.72
CA ALA A 102 5.85 3.23 -6.64
C ALA A 102 6.19 4.65 -7.06
N ARG A 103 5.46 5.63 -6.52
CA ARG A 103 5.66 7.05 -6.84
C ARG A 103 5.85 7.92 -5.62
N GLY A 104 6.61 9.01 -5.80
CA GLY A 104 6.84 10.03 -4.77
C GLY A 104 7.28 9.44 -3.42
N LYS A 105 6.60 9.82 -2.34
CA LYS A 105 6.94 9.39 -0.97
C LYS A 105 6.92 7.87 -0.76
N LYS A 106 6.20 7.12 -1.61
CA LYS A 106 6.09 5.65 -1.52
C LYS A 106 7.27 4.90 -2.11
N ILE A 107 8.19 5.59 -2.77
CA ILE A 107 9.41 4.99 -3.32
C ILE A 107 10.27 4.34 -2.23
N ALA A 108 10.51 5.03 -1.10
CA ALA A 108 11.27 4.47 0.01
C ALA A 108 10.64 3.16 0.52
N GLN A 109 9.31 3.15 0.60
CA GLN A 109 8.56 1.96 1.01
C GLN A 109 8.70 0.80 0.01
N ALA A 110 8.76 1.07 -1.30
CA ALA A 110 9.01 0.04 -2.30
C ALA A 110 10.40 -0.58 -2.17
N VAL A 111 11.41 0.23 -1.83
CA VAL A 111 12.76 -0.24 -1.52
C VAL A 111 12.76 -1.09 -0.25
N ASP A 112 12.02 -0.71 0.78
CA ASP A 112 11.89 -1.52 2.00
C ASP A 112 11.24 -2.89 1.71
N VAL A 113 10.20 -2.91 0.88
CA VAL A 113 9.53 -4.15 0.45
C VAL A 113 10.51 -5.05 -0.32
N SER A 114 11.22 -4.53 -1.31
CA SER A 114 12.17 -5.32 -2.11
C SER A 114 13.29 -5.90 -1.24
N GLN A 115 13.85 -5.09 -0.34
CA GLN A 115 14.88 -5.54 0.61
C GLN A 115 14.35 -6.58 1.60
N MET A 116 13.10 -6.44 2.07
CA MET A 116 12.51 -7.41 2.98
C MET A 116 12.26 -8.75 2.30
N ILE A 117 11.81 -8.76 1.04
CA ILE A 117 11.65 -9.99 0.25
C ILE A 117 12.99 -10.71 0.14
N LEU A 118 14.07 -9.99 -0.21
CA LEU A 118 15.41 -10.57 -0.29
C LEU A 118 15.92 -11.12 1.07
N LYS A 119 15.76 -10.35 2.15
CA LYS A 119 16.37 -10.67 3.47
C LYS A 119 15.58 -11.69 4.28
N ARG A 120 14.26 -11.49 4.38
CA ARG A 120 13.39 -12.27 5.27
C ARG A 120 12.76 -13.46 4.55
N MET A 121 12.67 -13.41 3.22
CA MET A 121 12.07 -14.45 2.39
C MET A 121 13.08 -15.04 1.39
N GLY A 122 14.38 -14.78 1.57
CA GLY A 122 15.47 -15.20 0.68
C GLY A 122 15.63 -16.70 0.47
N SER A 123 15.00 -17.53 1.31
CA SER A 123 14.86 -18.98 1.06
C SER A 123 14.04 -19.30 -0.20
N ALA A 124 13.34 -18.32 -0.77
CA ALA A 124 12.48 -18.48 -1.95
C ALA A 124 13.23 -18.34 -3.29
N GLY A 125 14.53 -18.01 -3.30
CA GLY A 125 15.30 -17.85 -4.53
C GLY A 125 14.95 -16.60 -5.33
N CYS A 126 14.50 -15.52 -4.67
CA CYS A 126 14.17 -14.28 -5.36
C CYS A 126 15.40 -13.37 -5.52
N VAL A 127 15.49 -12.71 -6.67
CA VAL A 127 16.53 -11.74 -7.00
C VAL A 127 15.92 -10.46 -7.56
N ILE A 128 16.57 -9.32 -7.35
CA ILE A 128 16.19 -8.06 -8.02
C ILE A 128 16.86 -8.08 -9.40
N SER A 129 16.06 -8.06 -10.46
CA SER A 129 16.53 -8.21 -11.84
C SER A 129 16.87 -6.87 -12.48
N ASP A 130 16.04 -5.85 -12.23
CA ASP A 130 16.19 -4.50 -12.80
C ASP A 130 15.57 -3.44 -11.87
N VAL A 131 16.04 -2.20 -12.00
CA VAL A 131 15.46 -1.03 -11.32
C VAL A 131 15.40 0.15 -12.29
N ARG A 132 14.18 0.62 -12.57
CA ARG A 132 13.93 1.78 -13.44
C ARG A 132 13.45 2.97 -12.63
N ILE A 133 13.96 4.14 -12.97
CA ILE A 133 13.58 5.41 -12.35
C ILE A 133 13.19 6.38 -13.44
N SER A 134 12.02 6.99 -13.28
CA SER A 134 11.47 7.96 -14.23
C SER A 134 10.70 9.05 -13.48
N SER A 135 9.90 9.84 -14.20
CA SER A 135 9.02 10.83 -13.60
C SER A 135 7.78 10.99 -14.45
N GLU A 136 6.66 11.23 -13.80
CA GLU A 136 5.35 11.43 -14.41
C GLU A 136 4.80 12.81 -13.99
N THR A 137 4.06 13.46 -14.88
CA THR A 137 3.36 14.71 -14.55
C THR A 137 1.94 14.37 -14.14
N LEU A 138 1.56 14.74 -12.92
CA LEU A 138 0.22 14.55 -12.38
C LEU A 138 -0.49 15.89 -12.20
N LEU A 139 -1.79 15.89 -12.44
CA LEU A 139 -2.66 16.99 -12.04
C LEU A 139 -2.90 16.91 -10.53
N SER A 140 -2.66 18.02 -9.84
CA SER A 140 -3.05 18.19 -8.45
C SER A 140 -4.53 18.58 -8.37
N ASP A 141 -5.14 18.46 -7.19
CA ASP A 141 -6.50 18.93 -6.90
C ASP A 141 -6.75 20.43 -7.15
N ASP A 142 -5.68 21.22 -7.35
CA ASP A 142 -5.70 22.65 -7.68
C ASP A 142 -5.49 22.89 -9.20
N ASP A 143 -5.72 21.87 -10.03
CA ASP A 143 -5.49 21.85 -11.49
C ASP A 143 -4.06 22.18 -11.94
N LYS A 144 -3.12 22.26 -11.00
CA LYS A 144 -1.70 22.47 -11.28
C LYS A 144 -1.01 21.16 -11.59
N GLN A 145 -0.24 21.15 -12.67
CA GLN A 145 0.65 20.05 -13.01
C GLN A 145 1.84 20.00 -12.06
N ARG A 146 2.15 18.80 -11.54
CA ARG A 146 3.33 18.53 -10.70
C ARG A 146 4.05 17.29 -11.19
N LYS A 147 5.37 17.40 -11.31
CA LYS A 147 6.24 16.27 -11.63
C LYS A 147 6.45 15.41 -10.37
N VAL A 148 6.25 14.11 -10.49
CA VAL A 148 6.41 13.13 -9.42
C VAL A 148 7.35 12.03 -9.89
N SER A 149 8.32 11.67 -9.05
CA SER A 149 9.23 10.56 -9.33
C SER A 149 8.47 9.24 -9.35
N LEU A 150 8.82 8.37 -10.30
CA LEU A 150 8.33 7.00 -10.41
C LEU A 150 9.53 6.05 -10.29
N MET A 151 9.35 4.95 -9.58
CA MET A 151 10.32 3.86 -9.48
C MET A 151 9.62 2.54 -9.76
N GLU A 152 10.30 1.69 -10.51
CA GLU A 152 9.92 0.32 -10.81
C GLU A 152 11.06 -0.61 -10.40
N ILE A 153 10.76 -1.65 -9.62
CA ILE A 153 11.74 -2.63 -9.15
C ILE A 153 11.26 -4.00 -9.61
N ASP A 154 12.04 -4.67 -10.44
CA ASP A 154 11.70 -5.99 -10.95
C ASP A 154 12.31 -7.05 -10.03
N ILE A 155 11.48 -8.00 -9.65
CA ILE A 155 11.87 -9.16 -8.84
C ILE A 155 11.56 -10.40 -9.65
N SER A 156 12.57 -11.23 -9.91
CA SER A 156 12.41 -12.54 -10.55
C SER A 156 12.73 -13.65 -9.57
N LYS A 157 12.22 -14.84 -9.87
CA LYS A 157 12.62 -16.08 -9.19
C LYS A 157 13.71 -16.78 -10.00
N ASP A 158 14.82 -17.11 -9.35
CA ASP A 158 15.90 -17.95 -9.89
C ASP A 158 15.45 -19.42 -9.99
#